data_AF-I1MXX2-F1
#
_entry.id   AF-I1MXX2-F1
#
_cell.length_a   1.000
_cell.length_b   1.000
_cell.length_c   1.000
_cell.angle_alpha   90.00
_cell.angle_beta   90.00
_cell.angle_gamma   90.00
#
_symmetry.space_group_name_H-M   'P 1'
#
loop_
_entity.id
_entity.type
_entity.pdbx_description
1 polymer ?
#
loop_
_entity_poly.entity_id
_entity_poly.type
_entity_poly.pdbx_seq_one_letter_code
_entity_poly.pdbx_strand_id
1 'polypeptide(L)'
;MELQDLPEGCIAKILSYTTPVDACRLSVSIAFRSAAESDTVWDCFLLSDFTSFIPPSSTSKNDLYFTLSDLPTIMDQGRKSVQLAKGPGRSVTCFPLEIWPLYGVILFDIGSGQACQSPTRFQEVAMLRAVCWFDISGSINTLTLSSNTHYSASLVFKMINPSGFHYHPTVLSVGIFGGNSNTKYVCLDPNLKDNHRFQELQCPKVRSDGWLEI
;
A
#
# COMPACT_ATOMS: atom_id res chain seq x y z
N MET A 1 -27.10 -2.77 -33.90
CA MET A 1 -27.14 -2.21 -32.54
C MET A 1 -25.72 -1.83 -32.21
N GLU A 2 -25.42 -0.54 -32.27
CA GLU A 2 -24.14 -0.03 -31.80
C GLU A 2 -24.18 0.12 -30.28
N LEU A 3 -23.01 0.11 -29.62
CA LEU A 3 -22.92 0.28 -28.16
C LEU A 3 -23.59 1.58 -27.68
N GLN A 4 -23.69 2.56 -28.57
CA GLN A 4 -24.30 3.88 -28.36
C GLN A 4 -25.84 3.81 -28.26
N ASP A 5 -26.46 2.77 -28.80
CA ASP A 5 -27.93 2.58 -28.78
C ASP A 5 -28.42 1.96 -27.46
N LEU A 6 -27.50 1.56 -26.57
CA LEU A 6 -27.84 0.96 -25.29
C LEU A 6 -28.31 2.02 -24.28
N PRO A 7 -29.22 1.67 -23.36
CA PRO A 7 -29.55 2.52 -22.22
C PRO A 7 -28.29 2.88 -21.42
N GLU A 8 -28.23 4.11 -20.89
CA GLU A 8 -27.11 4.61 -20.10
C GLU A 8 -26.70 3.64 -18.98
N GLY A 9 -27.67 3.06 -18.28
CA GLY A 9 -27.41 2.08 -17.21
C GLY A 9 -26.71 0.81 -17.70
N CYS A 10 -26.98 0.36 -18.93
CA CYS A 10 -26.29 -0.79 -19.52
C CYS A 10 -24.84 -0.42 -19.87
N ILE A 11 -24.64 0.77 -20.45
CA ILE A 11 -23.30 1.29 -20.77
C ILE A 11 -22.48 1.46 -19.47
N ALA A 12 -23.05 2.09 -18.45
CA ALA A 12 -22.43 2.25 -17.13
C ALA A 12 -22.07 0.88 -16.54
N LYS A 13 -22.98 -0.11 -16.64
CA LYS A 13 -22.69 -1.46 -16.17
C LYS A 13 -21.53 -2.10 -16.91
N ILE A 14 -21.44 -1.94 -18.23
CA ILE A 14 -20.29 -2.42 -19.02
C ILE A 14 -19.01 -1.71 -18.57
N LEU A 15 -19.03 -0.39 -18.43
CA LEU A 15 -17.90 0.42 -17.97
C LEU A 15 -17.44 0.04 -16.56
N SER A 16 -18.34 -0.38 -15.66
CA SER A 16 -17.97 -0.84 -14.33
C SER A 16 -17.09 -2.10 -14.33
N TYR A 17 -17.08 -2.85 -15.44
CA TYR A 17 -16.22 -4.02 -15.65
C TYR A 17 -14.97 -3.72 -16.48
N THR A 18 -14.77 -2.47 -16.93
CA THR A 18 -13.56 -2.05 -17.64
C THR A 18 -12.54 -1.48 -16.66
N THR A 19 -11.53 -0.75 -17.17
CA THR A 19 -10.57 -0.05 -16.32
C THR A 19 -10.96 1.42 -16.14
N PRO A 20 -10.52 2.08 -15.04
CA PRO A 20 -10.70 3.52 -14.86
C PRO A 20 -10.15 4.33 -16.05
N VAL A 21 -9.05 3.87 -16.65
CA VAL A 21 -8.46 4.49 -17.85
C VAL A 21 -9.39 4.39 -19.04
N ASP A 22 -10.05 3.25 -19.25
CA ASP A 22 -11.01 3.06 -20.34
C ASP A 22 -12.27 3.88 -20.12
N ALA A 23 -12.76 3.96 -18.88
CA ALA A 23 -13.87 4.85 -18.54
C ALA A 23 -13.54 6.32 -18.88
N CYS A 24 -12.37 6.82 -18.50
CA CYS A 24 -11.92 8.17 -18.87
C CYS A 24 -11.74 8.37 -20.38
N ARG A 25 -11.27 7.35 -21.10
CA ARG A 25 -11.17 7.44 -22.57
C ARG A 25 -12.55 7.53 -23.22
N LEU A 26 -13.51 6.79 -22.69
CA LEU A 26 -14.88 6.76 -23.21
C LEU A 26 -15.66 8.02 -22.81
N SER A 27 -15.34 8.68 -21.71
CA SER A 27 -16.00 9.94 -21.32
C SER A 27 -15.75 11.11 -22.30
N VAL A 28 -14.72 11.01 -23.14
CA VAL A 28 -14.47 11.98 -24.22
C VAL A 28 -15.59 11.95 -25.25
N SER A 29 -16.19 10.78 -25.51
CA SER A 29 -17.34 10.64 -26.42
C SER A 29 -18.62 11.17 -25.78
N ILE A 30 -19.33 12.05 -26.49
CA ILE A 30 -20.62 12.59 -26.04
C ILE A 30 -21.61 11.46 -25.75
N ALA A 31 -21.61 10.39 -26.55
CA ALA A 31 -22.53 9.26 -26.38
C ALA A 31 -22.30 8.46 -25.08
N PHE A 32 -21.08 8.47 -24.55
CA PHE A 32 -20.70 7.67 -23.38
C PHE A 32 -20.40 8.52 -22.14
N ARG A 33 -20.31 9.85 -22.27
CA ARG A 33 -19.88 10.75 -21.19
C ARG A 33 -20.67 10.58 -19.91
N SER A 34 -22.00 10.65 -19.99
CA SER A 34 -22.87 10.53 -18.81
C SER A 34 -22.67 9.19 -18.09
N ALA A 35 -22.66 8.09 -18.84
CA ALA A 35 -22.43 6.77 -18.29
C ALA A 35 -21.02 6.61 -17.68
N ALA A 36 -19.99 7.15 -18.33
CA ALA A 36 -18.60 7.04 -17.90
C ALA A 36 -18.25 7.91 -16.68
N GLU A 37 -18.94 9.03 -16.51
CA GLU A 37 -18.79 9.92 -15.35
C GLU A 37 -19.75 9.57 -14.21
N SER A 38 -20.62 8.57 -14.40
CA SER A 38 -21.57 8.13 -13.38
C SER A 38 -20.88 7.58 -12.14
N ASP A 39 -21.31 8.04 -10.96
CA ASP A 39 -20.87 7.53 -9.67
C ASP A 39 -21.02 6.01 -9.52
N THR A 40 -22.00 5.40 -10.21
CA THR A 40 -22.19 3.93 -10.17
C THR A 40 -21.03 3.16 -10.81
N VAL A 41 -20.37 3.73 -11.82
CA VAL A 41 -19.16 3.16 -12.43
C VAL A 41 -17.99 3.30 -11.46
N TRP A 42 -17.81 4.50 -10.91
CA TRP A 42 -16.69 4.81 -10.03
C TRP A 42 -16.80 4.12 -8.67
N ASP A 43 -18.00 3.80 -8.19
CA ASP A 43 -18.22 2.94 -7.02
C ASP A 43 -17.67 1.52 -7.19
N CYS A 44 -17.57 1.02 -8.42
CA CYS A 44 -16.99 -0.28 -8.68
C CYS A 44 -15.45 -0.21 -8.70
N PHE A 45 -14.88 0.97 -8.96
CA PHE A 45 -13.44 1.19 -8.98
C PHE A 45 -12.89 1.62 -7.62
N LEU A 46 -13.68 2.35 -6.84
CA LEU A 46 -13.39 2.69 -5.46
C LEU A 46 -13.73 1.48 -4.59
N LEU A 47 -12.85 1.09 -3.66
CA LEU A 47 -13.27 0.13 -2.64
C LEU A 47 -14.41 0.76 -1.84
N SER A 48 -15.48 0.01 -1.59
CA SER A 48 -16.65 0.51 -0.86
C SER A 48 -16.31 1.11 0.52
N ASP A 49 -15.17 0.72 1.10
CA ASP A 49 -14.68 1.26 2.36
C ASP A 49 -14.04 2.65 2.25
N PHE A 50 -13.71 3.14 1.04
CA PHE A 50 -13.12 4.47 0.85
C PHE A 50 -14.15 5.59 0.79
N THR A 51 -15.43 5.27 0.58
CA THR A 51 -16.49 6.29 0.55
C THR A 51 -16.76 6.92 1.92
N SER A 52 -16.34 6.30 3.03
CA SER A 52 -16.40 6.95 4.35
C SER A 52 -15.30 7.99 4.57
N PHE A 53 -14.32 8.06 3.68
CA PHE A 53 -13.13 8.91 3.85
C PHE A 53 -13.04 10.01 2.78
N ILE A 54 -14.17 10.39 2.19
CA ILE A 54 -14.31 11.46 1.20
C ILE A 54 -13.59 12.71 1.74
N PRO A 55 -12.44 13.12 1.17
CA PRO A 55 -11.90 14.44 1.43
C PRO A 55 -12.97 15.46 1.03
N PRO A 56 -13.27 16.45 1.88
CA PRO A 56 -14.40 17.36 1.72
C PRO A 56 -14.35 18.19 0.42
N SER A 57 -13.25 18.13 -0.31
CA SER A 57 -13.03 18.80 -1.60
C SER A 57 -13.47 17.99 -2.83
N SER A 58 -13.81 16.71 -2.70
CA SER A 58 -14.14 15.88 -3.88
C SER A 58 -15.62 16.04 -4.27
N THR A 59 -15.83 16.64 -5.44
CA THR A 59 -17.16 16.90 -6.02
C THR A 59 -17.75 15.69 -6.75
N SER A 60 -16.91 14.76 -7.20
CA SER A 60 -17.32 13.53 -7.90
C SER A 60 -16.47 12.33 -7.46
N LYS A 61 -16.99 11.10 -7.59
CA LYS A 61 -16.23 9.88 -7.26
C LYS A 61 -15.04 9.65 -8.19
N ASN A 62 -15.11 10.19 -9.40
CA ASN A 62 -13.98 10.20 -10.34
C ASN A 62 -12.83 11.06 -9.81
N ASP A 63 -13.12 12.31 -9.39
CA ASP A 63 -12.12 13.19 -8.78
C ASP A 63 -11.52 12.57 -7.52
N LEU A 64 -12.34 11.87 -6.73
CA LEU A 64 -11.88 11.12 -5.57
C LEU A 64 -10.87 10.02 -5.96
N TYR A 65 -11.19 9.23 -6.99
CA TYR A 65 -10.28 8.19 -7.49
C TYR A 65 -8.92 8.77 -7.88
N PHE A 66 -8.91 9.88 -8.61
CA PHE A 66 -7.66 10.54 -9.01
C PHE A 66 -6.90 11.14 -7.82
N THR A 67 -7.61 11.78 -6.88
CA THR A 67 -7.00 12.32 -5.66
C THR A 67 -6.31 11.23 -4.85
N LEU A 68 -6.99 10.09 -4.64
CA LEU A 68 -6.44 8.92 -3.94
C LEU A 68 -5.30 8.24 -4.72
N SER A 69 -5.27 8.40 -6.04
CA SER A 69 -4.20 7.85 -6.88
C SER A 69 -2.95 8.72 -6.88
N ASP A 70 -3.13 10.05 -6.84
CA ASP A 70 -2.03 11.01 -6.94
C ASP A 70 -1.31 11.19 -5.60
N LEU A 71 -2.04 11.15 -4.49
CA LEU A 71 -1.49 11.42 -3.17
C LEU A 71 -1.89 10.32 -2.16
N PRO A 72 -0.92 9.81 -1.36
CA PRO A 72 -1.24 8.95 -0.23
C PRO A 72 -2.16 9.68 0.76
N THR A 73 -3.31 9.09 1.04
CA THR A 73 -4.25 9.62 2.05
C THR A 73 -3.97 8.98 3.38
N ILE A 74 -3.61 9.79 4.37
CA ILE A 74 -3.36 9.34 5.75
C ILE A 74 -4.70 9.17 6.46
N MET A 75 -4.85 8.05 7.15
CA MET A 75 -6.09 7.60 7.79
C MET A 75 -5.78 7.08 9.20
N ASP A 76 -6.84 6.83 9.99
CA ASP A 76 -6.74 6.21 11.32
C ASP A 76 -5.73 6.93 12.25
N GLN A 77 -5.88 8.26 12.38
CA GLN A 77 -5.02 9.11 13.21
C GLN A 77 -3.52 9.04 12.84
N GLY A 78 -3.18 8.92 11.56
CA GLY A 78 -1.78 8.80 11.16
C GLY A 78 -1.29 7.37 11.03
N ARG A 79 -2.10 6.38 11.44
CA ARG A 79 -1.68 4.98 11.51
C ARG A 79 -1.99 4.16 10.27
N LYS A 80 -2.52 4.75 9.21
CA LYS A 80 -2.74 4.07 7.93
C LYS A 80 -2.51 5.07 6.83
N SER A 81 -2.01 4.64 5.69
CA SER A 81 -2.14 5.45 4.49
C SER A 81 -2.44 4.60 3.27
N VAL A 82 -3.41 5.05 2.51
CA VAL A 82 -3.90 4.39 1.31
C VAL A 82 -3.53 5.23 0.11
N GLN A 83 -3.06 4.58 -0.94
CA GLN A 83 -2.91 5.17 -2.25
C GLN A 83 -3.44 4.18 -3.29
N LEU A 84 -4.26 4.66 -4.23
CA LEU A 84 -4.68 3.84 -5.36
C LEU A 84 -3.54 3.76 -6.38
N ALA A 85 -3.18 2.54 -6.80
CA ALA A 85 -2.27 2.39 -7.92
C ALA A 85 -3.04 2.72 -9.21
N LYS A 86 -2.38 3.42 -10.14
CA LYS A 86 -2.92 3.72 -11.47
C LYS A 86 -2.96 2.42 -12.31
N GLY A 87 -3.93 1.57 -12.05
CA GLY A 87 -4.16 0.27 -12.71
C GLY A 87 -5.39 -0.43 -12.12
N PRO A 88 -5.97 -1.41 -12.84
CA PRO A 88 -7.25 -2.02 -12.43
C PRO A 88 -7.15 -2.68 -11.05
N GLY A 89 -8.01 -2.25 -10.12
CA GLY A 89 -8.28 -2.93 -8.85
C GLY A 89 -7.09 -3.05 -7.88
N ARG A 90 -6.06 -2.20 -8.02
CA ARG A 90 -4.86 -2.28 -7.17
C ARG A 90 -4.79 -1.05 -6.27
N SER A 91 -5.15 -1.22 -5.00
CA SER A 91 -4.88 -0.25 -3.95
C SER A 91 -3.60 -0.64 -3.21
N VAL A 92 -2.70 0.30 -3.01
CA VAL A 92 -1.55 0.16 -2.10
C VAL A 92 -1.96 0.72 -0.75
N THR A 93 -2.31 -0.17 0.16
CA THR A 93 -2.54 0.20 1.56
C THR A 93 -1.28 -0.05 2.35
N CYS A 94 -0.87 0.93 3.14
CA CYS A 94 0.27 0.77 4.02
C CYS A 94 -0.09 1.15 5.45
N PHE A 95 0.55 0.42 6.34
CA PHE A 95 0.39 0.52 7.77
C PHE A 95 1.78 0.86 8.34
N PRO A 96 1.91 1.89 9.18
CA PRO A 96 3.00 1.95 10.13
C PRO A 96 2.88 0.71 11.02
N LEU A 97 4.03 0.10 11.26
CA LEU A 97 4.10 -1.15 11.97
C LEU A 97 4.11 -0.89 13.47
N GLU A 98 3.34 -1.66 14.23
CA GLU A 98 3.43 -1.69 15.69
C GLU A 98 4.69 -2.48 16.06
N ILE A 99 5.65 -1.80 16.69
CA ILE A 99 6.89 -2.42 17.14
C ILE A 99 6.72 -2.87 18.58
N TRP A 100 6.91 -4.17 18.81
CA TRP A 100 6.95 -4.74 20.15
C TRP A 100 8.40 -5.04 20.51
N PRO A 101 9.07 -4.22 21.35
CA PRO A 101 10.35 -4.64 21.89
C PRO A 101 10.13 -5.77 22.88
N LEU A 102 10.40 -7.00 22.44
CA LEU A 102 10.31 -8.15 23.34
C LEU A 102 11.45 -8.13 24.37
N TYR A 103 12.66 -7.74 23.99
CA TYR A 103 13.77 -7.48 24.92
C TYR A 103 14.76 -6.51 24.26
N GLY A 104 14.94 -5.31 24.83
CA GLY A 104 15.88 -4.31 24.33
C GLY A 104 15.37 -2.88 24.49
N VAL A 105 16.24 -1.96 24.90
CA VAL A 105 15.90 -0.53 25.05
C VAL A 105 15.59 0.04 23.66
N ILE A 106 14.31 0.28 23.35
CA ILE A 106 13.97 1.21 22.27
C ILE A 106 14.19 2.61 22.83
N LEU A 107 15.32 3.22 22.48
CA LEU A 107 15.46 4.66 22.62
C LEU A 107 14.57 5.29 21.54
N PHE A 108 13.31 5.57 21.89
CA PHE A 108 12.51 6.56 21.16
C PHE A 108 13.14 7.91 21.43
N ASP A 109 14.02 8.34 20.51
CA ASP A 109 14.40 9.74 20.48
C ASP A 109 13.24 10.49 19.82
N ILE A 110 12.34 11.04 20.64
CA ILE A 110 11.50 12.18 20.23
C ILE A 110 12.44 13.39 20.25
N GLY A 111 13.39 13.37 19.34
CA GLY A 111 14.41 14.40 19.17
C GLY A 111 13.89 15.45 18.23
N SER A 112 13.43 16.57 18.77
CA SER A 112 13.34 17.82 18.02
C SER A 112 14.70 18.10 17.36
N GLY A 113 14.80 18.01 16.03
CA GLY A 113 15.88 18.70 15.30
C GLY A 113 16.72 17.94 14.29
N GLN A 114 16.45 16.67 13.96
CA GLN A 114 16.98 16.08 12.71
C GLN A 114 15.88 15.33 11.98
N ALA A 115 15.06 16.10 11.27
CA ALA A 115 14.15 15.58 10.27
C ALA A 115 14.93 14.62 9.36
N CYS A 116 14.46 13.38 9.26
CA CYS A 116 14.83 12.52 8.15
C CYS A 116 14.69 13.37 6.88
N GLN A 117 15.79 13.60 6.14
CA GLN A 117 15.82 14.37 4.89
C GLN A 117 15.07 13.65 3.73
N SER A 118 14.09 12.81 4.06
CA SER A 118 13.18 12.19 3.10
C SER A 118 11.76 12.42 3.62
N PRO A 119 10.82 12.84 2.77
CA PRO A 119 9.45 13.07 3.19
C PRO A 119 8.86 11.74 3.67
N THR A 120 8.77 11.56 4.98
CA THR A 120 8.11 10.40 5.56
C THR A 120 6.61 10.63 5.43
N ARG A 121 5.92 9.72 4.74
CA ARG A 121 4.46 9.76 4.56
C ARG A 121 3.63 9.59 5.83
N PHE A 122 4.28 9.24 6.95
CA PHE A 122 3.65 9.07 8.26
C PHE A 122 4.23 10.10 9.21
N GLN A 123 3.38 10.58 10.12
CA GLN A 123 3.74 11.54 11.16
C GLN A 123 4.69 10.92 12.21
N GLU A 124 4.55 9.61 12.45
CA GLU A 124 5.42 8.84 13.32
C GLU A 124 6.13 7.76 12.51
N VAL A 125 7.46 7.67 12.71
CA VAL A 125 8.31 6.63 12.14
C VAL A 125 9.11 6.05 13.28
N ALA A 126 8.95 4.76 13.52
CA ALA A 126 9.71 4.10 14.56
C ALA A 126 11.18 3.94 14.15
N MET A 127 12.08 4.46 14.97
CA MET A 127 13.52 4.36 14.77
C MET A 127 14.10 3.36 15.77
N LEU A 128 14.64 2.26 15.26
CA LEU A 128 15.31 1.24 16.06
C LEU A 128 16.80 1.55 16.17
N ARG A 129 17.29 1.78 17.39
CA ARG A 129 18.74 1.91 17.70
C ARG A 129 19.17 0.74 18.59
N ALA A 130 20.15 -0.04 18.12
CA ALA A 130 20.86 -1.06 18.90
C ALA A 130 19.94 -2.05 19.65
N VAL A 131 19.15 -2.81 18.89
CA VAL A 131 18.25 -3.84 19.42
C VAL A 131 18.92 -5.22 19.36
N CYS A 132 18.81 -6.00 20.43
CA CYS A 132 19.29 -7.39 20.46
C CYS A 132 18.29 -8.38 19.84
N TRP A 133 17.03 -7.98 19.72
CA TRP A 133 15.97 -8.66 18.99
C TRP A 133 14.99 -7.60 18.49
N PHE A 134 14.50 -7.72 17.26
CA PHE A 134 13.33 -6.94 16.84
C PHE A 134 12.35 -7.85 16.08
N ASP A 135 11.11 -7.83 16.54
CA ASP A 135 9.96 -8.46 15.90
C ASP A 135 8.98 -7.37 15.54
N ILE A 136 8.52 -7.41 14.30
CA ILE A 136 7.58 -6.43 13.78
C ILE A 136 6.42 -7.22 13.19
N SER A 137 5.23 -6.95 13.74
CA SER A 137 4.00 -7.58 13.30
C SER A 137 2.93 -6.54 13.01
N GLY A 138 1.96 -6.95 12.21
CA GLY A 138 0.81 -6.14 11.85
C GLY A 138 -0.34 -7.06 11.47
N SER A 139 -1.56 -6.58 11.65
CA SER A 139 -2.75 -7.30 11.25
C SER A 139 -3.69 -6.38 10.48
N ILE A 140 -4.40 -6.97 9.52
CA ILE A 140 -5.46 -6.28 8.77
C ILE A 140 -6.71 -7.15 8.84
N ASN A 141 -7.86 -6.50 9.02
CA ASN A 141 -9.12 -7.20 8.99
C ASN A 141 -9.41 -7.65 7.55
N THR A 142 -9.64 -8.94 7.34
CA THR A 142 -9.94 -9.46 5.99
C THR A 142 -11.26 -8.93 5.45
N LEU A 143 -12.17 -8.46 6.31
CA LEU A 143 -13.43 -7.83 5.88
C LEU A 143 -13.20 -6.49 5.18
N THR A 144 -12.06 -5.83 5.40
CA THR A 144 -11.70 -4.59 4.68
C THR A 144 -10.99 -4.86 3.35
N LEU A 145 -10.78 -6.14 3.01
CA LEU A 145 -10.19 -6.56 1.75
C LEU A 145 -11.32 -6.98 0.80
N SER A 146 -11.18 -6.59 -0.46
CA SER A 146 -12.08 -7.01 -1.52
C SER A 146 -12.00 -8.51 -1.76
N SER A 147 -13.17 -9.13 -1.89
CA SER A 147 -13.28 -10.54 -2.29
C SER A 147 -12.67 -10.79 -3.67
N ASN A 148 -12.09 -11.97 -3.88
CA ASN A 148 -11.51 -12.41 -5.16
C ASN A 148 -10.34 -11.55 -5.68
N THR A 149 -9.67 -10.81 -4.80
CA THR A 149 -8.50 -10.01 -5.16
C THR A 149 -7.21 -10.66 -4.65
N HIS A 150 -6.17 -10.67 -5.50
CA HIS A 150 -4.84 -11.08 -5.08
C HIS A 150 -4.12 -9.91 -4.40
N TYR A 151 -3.73 -10.12 -3.14
CA TYR A 151 -2.97 -9.18 -2.35
C TYR A 151 -1.50 -9.59 -2.23
N SER A 152 -0.61 -8.61 -2.20
CA SER A 152 0.80 -8.78 -1.84
C SER A 152 1.12 -7.90 -0.63
N ALA A 153 1.88 -8.45 0.31
CA ALA A 153 2.45 -7.70 1.41
C ALA A 153 3.92 -7.42 1.10
N SER A 154 4.35 -6.17 1.29
CA SER A 154 5.75 -5.76 1.15
C SER A 154 6.19 -5.00 2.40
N LEU A 155 7.44 -5.21 2.82
CA LEU A 155 8.09 -4.42 3.86
C LEU A 155 8.87 -3.28 3.21
N VAL A 156 8.48 -2.03 3.49
CA VAL A 156 9.18 -0.82 3.01
C VAL A 156 9.91 -0.16 4.17
N PHE A 157 11.22 0.00 4.07
CA PHE A 157 12.05 0.50 5.16
C PHE A 157 13.31 1.22 4.66
N LYS A 158 14.01 1.90 5.57
CA LYS A 158 15.30 2.54 5.29
C LYS A 158 16.29 2.09 6.35
N MET A 159 17.50 1.76 5.93
CA MET A 159 18.60 1.43 6.84
C MET A 159 19.58 2.60 6.90
N ILE A 160 20.03 2.92 8.11
CA ILE A 160 21.10 3.89 8.35
C ILE A 160 22.16 3.14 9.17
N ASN A 161 23.32 2.88 8.54
CA ASN A 161 24.43 2.12 9.13
C ASN A 161 23.97 0.79 9.78
N PRO A 162 23.34 -0.12 9.00
CA PRO A 162 22.82 -1.37 9.54
C PRO A 162 23.95 -2.21 10.16
N SER A 163 23.66 -2.84 11.29
CA SER A 163 24.55 -3.79 11.94
C SER A 163 23.73 -4.86 12.67
N GLY A 164 24.29 -6.07 12.81
CA GLY A 164 23.64 -7.19 13.49
C GLY A 164 22.84 -8.13 12.58
N PHE A 165 22.51 -7.71 11.35
CA PHE A 165 21.82 -8.54 10.36
C PHE A 165 22.69 -9.68 9.78
N HIS A 166 23.99 -9.66 10.03
CA HIS A 166 24.94 -10.66 9.52
C HIS A 166 24.93 -12.00 10.26
N TYR A 167 24.26 -12.07 11.42
CA TYR A 167 24.23 -13.31 12.21
C TYR A 167 23.20 -14.31 11.69
N HIS A 168 21.98 -13.86 11.39
CA HIS A 168 20.86 -14.70 10.98
C HIS A 168 20.00 -14.02 9.92
N PRO A 169 19.47 -14.78 8.94
CA PRO A 169 18.43 -14.28 8.03
C PRO A 169 17.22 -13.75 8.79
N THR A 170 16.58 -12.72 8.24
CA THR A 170 15.32 -12.24 8.76
C THR A 170 14.17 -13.12 8.28
N VAL A 171 13.21 -13.38 9.16
CA VAL A 171 12.01 -14.14 8.85
C VAL A 171 10.87 -13.18 8.53
N LEU A 172 10.28 -13.32 7.34
CA LEU A 172 9.04 -12.65 6.97
C LEU A 172 7.92 -13.68 6.91
N SER A 173 6.78 -13.37 7.52
CA SER A 173 5.61 -14.26 7.52
C SER A 173 4.35 -13.49 7.20
N VAL A 174 3.50 -14.06 6.34
CA VAL A 174 2.15 -13.56 6.08
C VAL A 174 1.18 -14.71 6.15
N GLY A 175 0.05 -14.52 6.83
CA GLY A 175 -0.92 -15.59 7.04
C GLY A 175 -2.29 -15.08 7.45
N ILE A 176 -3.26 -15.98 7.43
CA ILE A 176 -4.61 -15.72 7.93
C ILE A 176 -4.66 -16.20 9.38
N PHE A 177 -5.25 -15.40 10.28
CA PHE A 177 -5.38 -15.76 11.68
C PHE A 177 -6.13 -17.10 11.84
N GLY A 178 -5.53 -18.04 12.57
CA GLY A 178 -6.06 -19.40 12.74
C GLY A 178 -5.92 -20.31 11.52
N GLY A 179 -5.31 -19.84 10.43
CA GLY A 179 -5.03 -20.61 9.23
C GLY A 179 -3.54 -20.83 8.99
N ASN A 180 -3.19 -21.16 7.74
CA ASN A 180 -1.81 -21.34 7.34
C ASN A 180 -1.11 -19.98 7.15
N SER A 181 0.15 -19.91 7.58
CA SER A 181 1.07 -18.83 7.26
C SER A 181 2.07 -19.28 6.22
N ASN A 182 2.48 -18.36 5.36
CA ASN A 182 3.59 -18.53 4.44
C ASN A 182 4.78 -17.74 4.95
N THR A 183 5.91 -18.41 5.11
CA THR A 183 7.10 -17.85 5.75
C THR A 183 8.28 -17.93 4.79
N LYS A 184 9.07 -16.86 4.75
CA LYS A 184 10.29 -16.76 3.95
C LYS A 184 11.45 -16.24 4.79
N TYR A 185 12.63 -16.78 4.51
CA TYR A 185 13.89 -16.24 5.00
C TYR A 185 14.43 -15.24 3.97
N VAL A 186 14.85 -14.08 4.43
CA VAL A 186 15.33 -12.98 3.59
C VAL A 186 16.59 -12.33 4.17
N CYS A 187 17.33 -11.67 3.30
CA CYS A 187 18.47 -10.84 3.69
C CYS A 187 18.04 -9.36 3.63
N LEU A 188 17.78 -8.74 4.79
CA LEU A 188 17.35 -7.34 4.82
C LEU A 188 18.46 -6.35 4.47
N ASP A 189 19.73 -6.68 4.73
CA ASP A 189 20.87 -5.82 4.40
C ASP A 189 21.46 -6.22 3.02
N PRO A 190 21.33 -5.37 1.98
CA PRO A 190 21.87 -5.65 0.65
C PRO A 190 23.39 -5.87 0.65
N ASN A 191 24.12 -5.30 1.62
CA ASN A 191 25.58 -5.42 1.69
C ASN A 191 26.04 -6.83 2.09
N LEU A 192 25.14 -7.67 2.59
CA LEU A 192 25.44 -9.05 2.97
C LEU A 192 25.24 -10.05 1.83
N LYS A 193 24.86 -9.59 0.63
CA LYS A 193 24.53 -10.48 -0.50
C LYS A 193 25.69 -11.40 -0.92
N ASP A 194 26.93 -10.94 -0.76
CA ASP A 194 28.13 -11.72 -1.12
C ASP A 194 28.51 -12.76 -0.05
N ASN A 195 27.92 -12.68 1.14
CA ASN A 195 28.15 -13.66 2.19
C ASN A 195 27.47 -14.98 1.81
N HIS A 196 28.23 -16.09 1.82
CA HIS A 196 27.76 -17.44 1.50
C HIS A 196 26.46 -17.85 2.22
N ARG A 197 26.20 -17.32 3.44
CA ARG A 197 24.95 -17.60 4.18
C ARG A 197 23.69 -16.95 3.59
N PHE A 198 23.85 -15.93 2.74
CA PHE A 198 22.77 -15.11 2.21
C PHE A 198 22.67 -15.13 0.68
N GLN A 199 23.57 -15.82 -0.02
CA GLN A 199 23.63 -15.83 -1.50
C GLN A 199 22.32 -16.29 -2.17
N GLU A 200 21.59 -17.21 -1.56
CA GLU A 200 20.31 -17.73 -2.10
C GLU A 200 19.08 -16.97 -1.58
N LEU A 201 19.28 -16.01 -0.67
CA LEU A 201 18.18 -15.28 -0.03
C LEU A 201 17.77 -14.07 -0.87
N GLN A 202 16.47 -13.79 -0.87
CA GLN A 202 15.94 -12.57 -1.46
C GLN A 202 16.46 -11.35 -0.68
N CYS A 203 17.02 -10.39 -1.40
CA CYS A 203 17.38 -9.07 -0.88
C CYS A 203 16.34 -8.03 -1.30
N PRO A 204 16.14 -6.96 -0.51
CA PRO A 204 15.26 -5.87 -0.89
C PRO A 204 15.78 -5.14 -2.13
N LYS A 205 14.85 -4.53 -2.86
CA LYS A 205 15.14 -3.66 -4.01
C LYS A 205 15.03 -2.20 -3.59
N VAL A 206 15.87 -1.36 -4.18
CA VAL A 206 15.78 0.09 -4.02
C VAL A 206 14.63 0.61 -4.88
N ARG A 207 13.69 1.30 -4.25
CA ARG A 207 12.58 2.01 -4.89
C ARG A 207 13.06 3.35 -5.46
N SER A 208 12.27 3.96 -6.32
CA SER A 208 12.55 5.29 -6.90
C SER A 208 12.63 6.42 -5.86
N ASP A 209 12.02 6.23 -4.69
CA ASP A 209 12.05 7.17 -3.56
C ASP A 209 13.25 6.96 -2.61
N GLY A 210 14.15 6.01 -2.94
CA GLY A 210 15.33 5.68 -2.14
C GLY A 210 15.05 4.78 -0.93
N TRP A 211 13.82 4.30 -0.74
CA TRP A 211 13.49 3.29 0.28
C TRP A 211 13.78 1.88 -0.24
N LEU A 212 14.00 0.94 0.67
CA LEU A 212 14.14 -0.49 0.38
C LEU A 212 12.77 -1.17 0.46
N GLU A 213 12.49 -2.08 -0.45
CA GLU A 213 11.26 -2.88 -0.48
C GLU A 213 11.55 -4.37 -0.69
N ILE A 214 10.89 -5.22 0.09
CA ILE A 214 10.93 -6.68 -0.05
C ILE A 214 9.56 -7.33 0.10
#